data_AF-A0A7R9QWN9-F1
#
_entry.id   AF-A0A7R9QWN9-F1
#
_cell.length_a   1.000
_cell.length_b   1.000
_cell.length_c   1.000
_cell.angle_alpha   90.00
_cell.angle_beta   90.00
_cell.angle_gamma   90.00
#
_symmetry.space_group_name_H-M   'P 1'
#
loop_
_entity.id
_entity.type
_entity.pdbx_description
1 polymer ?
#
loop_
_entity_poly.entity_id
_entity_poly.type
_entity_poly.pdbx_seq_one_letter_code
_entity_poly.pdbx_strand_id
1 'polypeptide(L)'
;PLAMAKGEDLENLVKGRQFLDTHFAAYVNSVEHLVNGDVLNTRSELNNRECYHKFVDTFHDQCMNIAQNSYVLGKLQTFVNICEQSSPAGAEAALTQLVSYCQQNMAYPAYII
;
A
#
# COMPACT_ATOMS: atom_id res chain seq x y z
N PRO A 1 9.54 -36.88 -4.62
CA PRO A 1 8.62 -35.86 -5.19
C PRO A 1 8.30 -34.66 -4.25
N LEU A 2 9.20 -34.26 -3.33
CA LEU A 2 8.92 -33.21 -2.32
C LEU A 2 9.97 -32.08 -2.27
N ALA A 3 10.91 -32.02 -3.21
CA ALA A 3 11.98 -31.02 -3.22
C ALA A 3 11.75 -29.85 -4.19
N MET A 4 10.71 -29.91 -5.05
CA MET A 4 10.47 -28.90 -6.09
C MET A 4 9.46 -27.81 -5.70
N ALA A 5 8.57 -28.05 -4.73
CA ALA A 5 7.58 -27.04 -4.30
C ALA A 5 8.21 -25.86 -3.52
N LYS A 6 9.28 -26.11 -2.75
CA LYS A 6 9.84 -25.11 -1.83
C LYS A 6 10.56 -23.94 -2.52
N GLY A 7 11.00 -24.12 -3.77
CA GLY A 7 11.69 -23.09 -4.55
C GLY A 7 10.71 -22.13 -5.22
N GLU A 8 9.66 -22.67 -5.85
CA GLU A 8 8.62 -21.90 -6.52
C GLU A 8 7.78 -21.09 -5.50
N ASP A 9 7.46 -21.67 -4.34
CA ASP A 9 6.74 -20.97 -3.27
C ASP A 9 7.53 -19.78 -2.71
N LEU A 10 8.85 -19.94 -2.51
CA LEU A 10 9.71 -18.85 -2.02
C LEU A 10 9.86 -17.75 -3.06
N GLU A 11 10.05 -18.12 -4.32
CA GLU A 11 10.17 -17.16 -5.42
C GLU A 11 8.87 -16.34 -5.58
N ASN A 12 7.71 -16.98 -5.47
CA ASN A 12 6.41 -16.33 -5.51
C ASN A 12 6.21 -15.35 -4.34
N LEU A 13 6.61 -15.74 -3.12
CA LEU A 13 6.58 -14.84 -1.96
C LEU A 13 7.52 -13.63 -2.16
N VAL A 14 8.72 -13.82 -2.70
CA VAL A 14 9.66 -12.74 -2.97
C VAL A 14 9.10 -11.78 -4.04
N LYS A 15 8.57 -12.32 -5.14
CA LYS A 15 7.93 -11.52 -6.20
C LYS A 15 6.74 -10.72 -5.66
N GLY A 16 5.90 -11.32 -4.82
CA GLY A 16 4.78 -10.63 -4.19
C GLY A 16 5.21 -9.48 -3.29
N ARG A 17 6.32 -9.63 -2.55
CA ARG A 17 6.90 -8.54 -1.75
C ARG A 17 7.46 -7.42 -2.63
N GLN A 18 8.25 -7.77 -3.65
CA GLN A 18 8.82 -6.80 -4.58
C GLN A 18 7.75 -6.01 -5.33
N PHE A 19 6.67 -6.68 -5.73
CA PHE A 19 5.50 -6.05 -6.32
C PHE A 19 4.94 -4.98 -5.37
N LEU A 20 4.68 -5.33 -4.11
CA LEU A 20 4.17 -4.37 -3.13
C LEU A 20 5.15 -3.23 -2.83
N ASP A 21 6.43 -3.53 -2.67
CA ASP A 21 7.46 -2.51 -2.43
C ASP A 21 7.51 -1.49 -3.58
N THR A 22 7.52 -1.99 -4.81
CA THR A 22 7.54 -1.16 -6.03
C THR A 22 6.29 -0.30 -6.10
N HIS A 23 5.12 -0.89 -5.89
CA HIS A 23 3.86 -0.17 -6.06
C HIS A 23 3.63 0.86 -4.95
N PHE A 24 4.01 0.59 -3.70
CA PHE A 24 3.94 1.59 -2.64
C PHE A 24 4.92 2.74 -2.87
N ALA A 25 6.15 2.46 -3.31
CA ALA A 25 7.11 3.51 -3.62
C ALA A 25 6.62 4.41 -4.77
N ALA A 26 6.11 3.81 -5.84
CA ALA A 26 5.57 4.57 -6.97
C ALA A 26 4.32 5.38 -6.58
N TYR A 27 3.43 4.81 -5.78
CA TYR A 27 2.28 5.55 -5.24
C TYR A 27 2.73 6.73 -4.39
N VAL A 28 3.65 6.53 -3.43
CA VAL A 28 4.17 7.62 -2.59
C VAL A 28 4.78 8.73 -3.43
N ASN A 29 5.63 8.39 -4.40
CA ASN A 29 6.22 9.38 -5.30
C ASN A 29 5.15 10.20 -6.05
N SER A 30 4.01 9.59 -6.39
CA SER A 30 2.92 10.30 -7.06
C SER A 30 2.20 11.31 -6.15
N VAL A 31 2.23 11.11 -4.83
CA VAL A 31 1.55 11.96 -3.84
C VAL A 31 2.51 12.76 -2.96
N GLU A 32 3.83 12.70 -3.20
CA GLU A 32 4.85 13.37 -2.38
C GLU A 32 4.63 14.88 -2.30
N HIS A 33 4.14 15.50 -3.38
CA HIS A 33 3.80 16.93 -3.41
C HIS A 33 2.59 17.32 -2.54
N LEU A 34 1.86 16.34 -1.98
CA LEU A 34 0.68 16.54 -1.12
C LEU A 34 1.00 16.40 0.37
N VAL A 35 2.21 15.96 0.72
CA VAL A 35 2.65 15.70 2.09
C VAL A 35 3.83 16.61 2.46
N ASN A 36 3.94 16.97 3.74
CA ASN A 36 5.05 17.77 4.27
C ASN A 36 6.11 16.87 4.95
N GLY A 37 6.70 15.93 4.21
CA GLY A 37 7.74 15.04 4.75
C GLY A 37 7.95 13.76 3.94
N ASP A 38 8.88 12.93 4.42
CA ASP A 38 9.19 11.63 3.83
C ASP A 38 8.18 10.58 4.32
N VAL A 39 7.25 10.19 3.46
CA VAL A 39 6.19 9.22 3.79
C VAL A 39 6.76 7.81 4.03
N LEU A 40 7.84 7.41 3.34
CA LEU A 40 8.34 6.04 3.44
C LEU A 40 9.21 5.82 4.67
N ASN A 41 9.96 6.85 5.09
CA ASN A 41 10.94 6.71 6.17
C ASN A 41 10.48 7.29 7.51
N THR A 42 9.36 8.02 7.55
CA THR A 42 8.81 8.54 8.81
C THR A 42 7.98 7.47 9.54
N ARG A 43 7.83 7.62 10.85
CA ARG A 43 6.86 6.87 11.67
C ARG A 43 6.04 7.83 12.49
N SER A 44 4.99 8.37 11.90
CA SER A 44 4.04 9.22 12.60
C SER A 44 3.18 8.39 13.57
N GLU A 45 2.84 8.98 14.72
CA GLU A 45 1.82 8.43 15.61
C GLU A 45 0.43 8.65 14.98
N LEU A 46 -0.45 7.64 15.07
CA LEU A 46 -1.78 7.72 14.48
C LEU A 46 -2.73 8.55 15.36
N ASN A 47 -3.03 9.77 14.93
CA ASN A 47 -4.02 10.67 15.54
C ASN A 47 -5.29 10.75 14.70
N ASN A 48 -5.16 10.77 13.37
CA ASN A 48 -6.26 10.88 12.43
C ASN A 48 -6.76 9.50 11.97
N ARG A 49 -7.49 8.83 12.86
CA ARG A 49 -8.03 7.48 12.61
C ARG A 49 -9.03 7.42 11.45
N GLU A 50 -9.80 8.49 11.23
CA GLU A 50 -10.78 8.54 10.14
C GLU A 50 -10.07 8.53 8.78
N CYS A 51 -9.08 9.39 8.59
CA CYS A 51 -8.26 9.38 7.37
C CYS A 51 -7.62 8.01 7.16
N TYR A 52 -6.98 7.46 8.20
CA TYR A 52 -6.31 6.17 8.11
C TYR A 52 -7.25 5.03 7.69
N HIS A 53 -8.44 4.92 8.30
CA HIS A 53 -9.41 3.89 7.93
C HIS A 53 -9.89 4.06 6.48
N LYS A 54 -10.16 5.29 6.01
CA LYS A 54 -10.52 5.51 4.60
C LYS A 54 -9.45 4.98 3.64
N PHE A 55 -8.18 5.22 3.94
CA PHE A 55 -7.08 4.69 3.13
C PHE A 55 -7.00 3.17 3.16
N VAL A 56 -7.11 2.57 4.35
CA VAL A 56 -7.06 1.11 4.53
C VAL A 56 -8.22 0.43 3.81
N ASP A 57 -9.44 0.91 3.99
CA ASP A 57 -10.65 0.36 3.39
C ASP A 57 -10.60 0.52 1.86
N THR A 58 -10.19 1.70 1.38
CA THR A 58 -10.01 1.95 -0.06
C THR A 58 -8.95 1.03 -0.65
N PHE A 59 -7.82 0.83 0.04
CA PHE A 59 -6.79 -0.09 -0.43
C PHE A 59 -7.29 -1.54 -0.47
N HIS A 60 -8.02 -1.95 0.56
CA HIS A 60 -8.62 -3.28 0.65
C HIS A 60 -9.57 -3.55 -0.52
N ASP A 61 -10.45 -2.59 -0.80
CA ASP A 61 -11.53 -2.74 -1.78
C ASP A 61 -11.06 -2.53 -3.22
N GLN A 62 -10.13 -1.60 -3.45
CA GLN A 62 -9.75 -1.15 -4.80
C GLN A 62 -8.42 -1.76 -5.28
N CYS A 63 -7.55 -2.19 -4.37
CA CYS A 63 -6.20 -2.64 -4.72
C CYS A 63 -6.01 -4.13 -4.43
N MET A 64 -6.09 -4.53 -3.15
CA MET A 64 -5.97 -5.93 -2.76
C MET A 64 -6.51 -6.19 -1.35
N ASN A 65 -7.03 -7.40 -1.14
CA ASN A 65 -7.48 -7.82 0.17
C ASN A 65 -6.29 -7.98 1.14
N ILE A 66 -6.24 -7.11 2.14
CA ILE A 66 -5.18 -7.06 3.17
C ILE A 66 -5.08 -8.39 3.95
N ALA A 67 -6.19 -9.09 4.17
CA ALA A 67 -6.20 -10.35 4.92
C ALA A 67 -5.52 -11.50 4.17
N GLN A 68 -5.36 -11.39 2.85
CA GLN A 68 -4.71 -12.40 2.01
C GLN A 68 -3.18 -12.24 1.98
N ASN A 69 -2.63 -11.09 2.39
CA ASN A 69 -1.20 -10.84 2.35
C ASN A 69 -0.70 -10.08 3.59
N SER A 70 -0.14 -10.81 4.55
CA SER A 70 0.39 -10.25 5.79
C SER A 70 1.53 -9.25 5.59
N TYR A 71 2.21 -9.27 4.44
CA TYR A 71 3.27 -8.29 4.14
C TYR A 71 2.69 -6.88 3.96
N VAL A 72 1.44 -6.76 3.52
CA VAL A 72 0.73 -5.47 3.38
C VAL A 72 0.64 -4.75 4.72
N LEU A 73 0.52 -5.47 5.83
CA LEU A 73 0.44 -4.87 7.17
C LEU A 73 1.66 -3.99 7.47
N GLY A 74 2.85 -4.36 6.96
CA GLY A 74 4.06 -3.56 7.08
C GLY A 74 4.06 -2.28 6.25
N LYS A 75 3.13 -2.14 5.30
CA LYS A 75 2.98 -0.97 4.43
C LYS A 75 1.90 0.01 4.87
N LEU A 76 1.03 -0.38 5.80
CA LEU A 76 -0.06 0.49 6.28
C LEU A 76 0.45 1.72 7.04
N GLN A 77 1.69 1.69 7.55
CA GLN A 77 2.34 2.88 8.13
C GLN A 77 2.43 4.03 7.12
N THR A 78 2.56 3.74 5.82
CA THR A 78 2.54 4.75 4.75
C THR A 78 1.25 5.57 4.80
N PHE A 79 0.10 4.93 5.02
CA PHE A 79 -1.19 5.63 5.11
C PHE A 79 -1.30 6.47 6.37
N VAL A 80 -0.77 6.00 7.49
CA VAL A 80 -0.65 6.82 8.71
C VAL A 80 0.18 8.06 8.39
N ASN A 81 1.35 7.90 7.78
CA ASN A 81 2.23 9.01 7.48
C ASN A 81 1.59 10.04 6.54
N ILE A 82 0.85 9.59 5.50
CA ILE A 82 0.09 10.49 4.63
C ILE A 82 -0.93 11.29 5.44
N CYS A 83 -1.71 10.62 6.29
CA CYS A 83 -2.77 11.26 7.08
C CYS A 83 -2.24 12.28 8.10
N GLU A 84 -1.06 12.05 8.66
CA GLU A 84 -0.48 12.93 9.67
C GLU A 84 0.38 14.06 9.08
N GLN A 85 0.87 13.90 7.85
CA GLN A 85 1.79 14.86 7.22
C GLN A 85 1.14 15.72 6.13
N SER A 86 -0.10 15.43 5.75
CA SER A 86 -0.85 16.22 4.78
C SER A 86 -1.85 17.16 5.45
N SER A 87 -2.25 18.20 4.72
CA SER A 87 -3.47 18.91 5.05
C SER A 87 -4.69 18.02 4.78
N PRO A 88 -5.88 18.31 5.35
CA PRO A 88 -7.10 17.54 5.04
C PRO A 88 -7.39 17.46 3.52
N ALA A 89 -7.15 18.53 2.78
CA ALA A 89 -7.31 18.54 1.33
C ALA A 89 -6.24 17.69 0.62
N GLY A 90 -5.01 17.68 1.13
CA GLY A 90 -3.92 16.84 0.62
C GLY A 90 -4.19 15.35 0.84
N ALA A 91 -4.70 14.97 2.02
CA ALA A 91 -5.11 13.60 2.32
C ALA A 91 -6.19 13.11 1.36
N GLU A 92 -7.22 13.93 1.11
CA GLU A 92 -8.32 13.58 0.20
C GLU A 92 -7.85 13.44 -1.26
N ALA A 93 -6.96 14.34 -1.70
CA ALA A 93 -6.33 14.23 -3.01
C ALA A 93 -5.47 12.96 -3.13
N ALA A 94 -4.70 12.62 -2.10
CA ALA A 94 -3.90 11.40 -2.06
C ALA A 94 -4.78 10.13 -2.06
N LEU A 95 -5.95 10.17 -1.40
CA LEU A 95 -6.92 9.08 -1.40
C LEU A 95 -7.54 8.89 -2.80
N THR A 96 -7.90 9.98 -3.46
CA THR A 96 -8.39 9.94 -4.86
C THR A 96 -7.33 9.39 -5.81
N GLN A 97 -6.07 9.77 -5.59
CA GLN A 97 -4.94 9.24 -6.36
C GLN A 97 -4.73 7.75 -6.10
N LEU A 98 -4.96 7.25 -4.87
CA LEU A 98 -4.87 5.83 -4.54
C LEU A 98 -5.89 5.01 -5.34
N VAL A 99 -7.16 5.44 -5.38
CA VAL A 99 -8.20 4.78 -6.18
C VAL A 99 -7.76 4.66 -7.64
N SER A 100 -7.33 5.78 -8.23
CA SER A 100 -6.88 5.83 -9.62
C SER A 100 -5.67 4.93 -9.87
N TYR A 101 -4.70 4.96 -8.95
CA TYR A 101 -3.49 4.17 -9.03
C TYR A 101 -3.78 2.68 -9.01
N CYS A 102 -4.67 2.24 -8.12
CA CYS A 102 -5.00 0.82 -7.99
C CYS A 102 -5.71 0.28 -9.21
N GLN A 103 -6.66 1.03 -9.77
CA GLN A 103 -7.36 0.65 -11.00
C GLN A 103 -6.42 0.51 -12.21
N GLN A 104 -5.36 1.33 -12.28
CA GLN A 104 -4.43 1.35 -13.40
C GLN A 104 -3.27 0.36 -13.26
N ASN A 105 -2.80 0.13 -12.04
CA ASN A 105 -1.50 -0.53 -11.80
C ASN A 105 -1.58 -1.76 -10.90
N MET A 106 -2.66 -1.91 -10.12
CA MET A 106 -2.80 -3.01 -9.16
C MET A 106 -4.06 -3.86 -9.38
N ALA A 107 -4.90 -3.50 -10.36
CA ALA A 107 -6.05 -4.29 -10.77
C ALA A 107 -5.55 -5.65 -11.28
N TYR A 108 -5.74 -6.65 -10.42
CA TYR A 108 -5.27 -8.02 -10.59
C TYR A 108 -5.75 -8.66 -11.90
N PRO A 109 -4.97 -9.62 -12.41
CA PRO A 109 -5.43 -10.99 -12.36
C PRO A 109 -4.72 -11.77 -11.25
N ALA A 110 -5.52 -12.58 -10.57
CA ALA A 110 -5.22 -13.56 -9.52
C ALA A 110 -3.76 -14.08 -9.46
N TYR A 111 -2.90 -13.51 -8.61
CA TYR A 111 -1.96 -14.34 -7.83
C TYR A 111 -2.72 -14.96 -6.65
N ILE A 112 -3.28 -16.12 -6.95
CA ILE A 112 -3.72 -17.11 -5.98
C ILE A 112 -2.49 -17.50 -5.14
N ILE A 113 -2.57 -17.30 -3.83
CA ILE A 113 -1.87 -18.16 -2.86
C ILE A 113 -2.90 -19.20 -2.44
#